data_AF-A0AAE0F3D3-F1
#
_entry.id   AF-A0AAE0F3D3-F1
#
_cell.length_a   1.000
_cell.length_b   1.000
_cell.length_c   1.000
_cell.angle_alpha   90.00
_cell.angle_beta   90.00
_cell.angle_gamma   90.00
#
_symmetry.space_group_name_H-M   'P 1'
#
loop_
_entity.id
_entity.type
_entity.pdbx_description
1 polymer ?
#
loop_
_entity_poly.entity_id
_entity_poly.type
_entity_poly.pdbx_seq_one_letter_code
_entity_poly.pdbx_strand_id
1 'polypeptide(L)'
;MYDWKRSSKELSPDAPHYGRVCRPPLSHLPDTAYTHYVLQQNMYAHVLRSKYGIFVEGMYLVRFHPTIKDYELVEVPRWDKEVQSILLCRARNLLAIRRFRGVALSFARIHALYRGVRVAKRLKANPMREW
;
A
#
# COMPACT_ATOMS: atom_id res chain seq x y z
N MET A 1 3.41 21.25 9.19
CA MET A 1 3.30 20.84 7.77
C MET A 1 1.94 21.27 7.28
N TYR A 2 1.89 21.93 6.12
CA TYR A 2 0.64 22.42 5.52
C TYR A 2 0.47 21.77 4.15
N ASP A 3 -0.74 21.32 3.83
CA ASP A 3 -1.07 20.69 2.55
C ASP A 3 -2.30 21.37 1.95
N TRP A 4 -2.12 21.91 0.74
CA TRP A 4 -3.09 22.78 0.09
C TRP A 4 -3.99 21.94 -0.82
N LYS A 5 -5.29 21.94 -0.55
CA LYS A 5 -6.28 21.13 -1.27
C LYS A 5 -7.28 22.00 -2.01
N ARG A 6 -7.36 21.80 -3.33
CA ARG A 6 -8.50 22.27 -4.12
C ARG A 6 -9.61 21.24 -4.08
N SER A 7 -10.53 21.37 -3.12
CA SER A 7 -11.61 20.40 -2.92
C SER A 7 -12.95 21.09 -2.75
N SER A 8 -13.93 20.70 -3.57
CA SER A 8 -15.33 21.06 -3.36
C SER A 8 -15.96 20.31 -2.18
N LYS A 9 -15.37 19.18 -1.76
CA LYS A 9 -15.83 18.37 -0.64
C LYS A 9 -15.38 18.96 0.69
N GLU A 10 -16.25 18.86 1.68
CA GLU A 10 -15.98 19.19 3.07
C GLU A 10 -14.83 18.34 3.64
N LEU A 11 -13.93 18.99 4.38
CA LEU A 11 -12.81 18.35 5.05
C LEU A 11 -13.07 18.25 6.56
N SER A 12 -14.14 17.56 6.92
CA SER A 12 -14.58 17.34 8.31
C SER A 12 -14.69 15.84 8.62
N PRO A 13 -14.46 15.41 9.87
CA PRO A 13 -14.82 14.07 10.34
C PRO A 13 -16.28 13.70 10.07
N ASP A 14 -17.18 14.68 10.11
CA ASP A 14 -18.63 14.51 9.96
C ASP A 14 -19.10 14.54 8.49
N ALA A 15 -18.16 14.66 7.54
CA ALA A 15 -18.48 14.74 6.12
C ALA A 15 -19.30 13.52 5.67
N PRO A 16 -20.31 13.73 4.80
CA PRO A 16 -21.19 12.65 4.36
C PRO A 16 -20.41 11.57 3.59
N HIS A 17 -20.54 10.33 4.04
CA HIS A 17 -19.86 9.16 3.46
C HIS A 17 -20.81 8.11 2.89
N TYR A 18 -22.13 8.29 3.04
CA TYR A 18 -23.17 7.43 2.48
C TYR A 18 -22.97 5.93 2.79
N GLY A 19 -22.55 5.61 4.02
CA GLY A 19 -22.26 4.24 4.46
C GLY A 19 -20.97 3.63 3.91
N ARG A 20 -20.17 4.38 3.15
CA ARG A 20 -18.85 3.90 2.68
C ARG A 20 -17.79 4.03 3.75
N VAL A 21 -17.03 2.96 3.94
CA VAL A 21 -15.91 2.88 4.88
C VAL A 21 -14.63 2.46 4.18
N CYS A 22 -13.49 2.81 4.78
CA CYS A 22 -12.19 2.41 4.28
C CYS A 22 -12.03 0.88 4.26
N ARG A 23 -11.08 0.38 3.47
CA ARG A 23 -10.77 -1.05 3.43
C ARG A 23 -10.06 -1.50 4.71
N PRO A 24 -10.20 -2.77 5.13
CA PRO A 24 -9.36 -3.33 6.19
C PRO A 24 -7.87 -3.04 5.93
N PRO A 25 -7.09 -2.60 6.93
CA PRO A 25 -7.39 -2.61 8.38
C PRO A 25 -8.13 -1.38 8.92
N LEU A 26 -8.60 -0.46 8.06
CA LEU A 26 -9.16 0.83 8.47
C LEU A 26 -10.68 0.91 8.36
N SER A 27 -11.40 -0.22 8.42
CA SER A 27 -12.85 -0.28 8.20
C SER A 27 -13.71 0.47 9.21
N HIS A 28 -13.12 0.98 10.29
CA HIS A 28 -13.79 1.86 11.26
C HIS A 28 -13.81 3.34 10.81
N LEU A 29 -13.05 3.71 9.77
CA LEU A 29 -13.00 5.08 9.26
C LEU A 29 -13.93 5.26 8.05
N PRO A 30 -14.63 6.41 7.95
CA PRO A 30 -15.47 6.71 6.80
C PRO A 30 -14.61 6.98 5.56
N ASP A 31 -15.09 6.55 4.40
CA ASP A 31 -14.43 6.76 3.11
C ASP A 31 -14.76 8.17 2.57
N THR A 32 -14.07 9.18 3.10
CA THR A 32 -14.25 10.60 2.77
C THR A 32 -12.94 11.25 2.35
N ALA A 33 -13.03 12.36 1.61
CA ALA A 33 -11.85 13.15 1.23
C ALA A 33 -11.02 13.58 2.45
N TYR A 34 -11.69 13.92 3.56
CA TYR A 34 -11.05 14.19 4.84
C TYR A 34 -10.16 13.02 5.29
N THR A 35 -10.71 11.81 5.42
CA THR A 35 -9.97 10.62 5.86
C THR A 35 -8.76 10.35 4.97
N HIS A 36 -8.92 10.45 3.65
CA HIS A 36 -7.81 10.24 2.69
C HIS A 36 -6.68 11.24 2.91
N TYR A 37 -7.00 12.53 3.08
CA TYR A 37 -5.98 13.56 3.26
C TYR A 37 -5.31 13.51 4.64
N VAL A 38 -6.06 13.16 5.69
CA VAL A 38 -5.50 12.95 7.02
C VAL A 38 -4.53 11.77 7.02
N LEU A 39 -4.91 10.63 6.42
CA LEU A 39 -4.02 9.47 6.29
C LEU A 39 -2.77 9.79 5.48
N GLN A 40 -2.92 10.56 4.39
CA GLN A 40 -1.81 10.98 3.55
C GLN A 40 -0.78 11.78 4.37
N GLN A 41 -1.20 12.82 5.09
CA GLN A 41 -0.29 13.62 5.90
C GLN A 41 0.38 12.83 7.02
N ASN A 42 -0.39 11.97 7.73
CA ASN A 42 0.17 11.12 8.77
C ASN A 42 1.22 10.15 8.23
N MET A 43 1.01 9.60 7.03
CA MET A 43 2.02 8.76 6.35
C MET A 43 3.29 9.55 6.03
N TYR A 44 3.16 10.79 5.54
CA TYR A 44 4.33 11.64 5.29
C TYR A 44 5.07 12.01 6.56
N ALA A 45 4.37 12.37 7.64
CA ALA A 45 4.99 12.62 8.94
C ALA A 45 5.75 11.39 9.46
N HIS A 46 5.20 10.19 9.27
CA HIS A 46 5.89 8.94 9.62
C HIS A 46 7.17 8.73 8.79
N VAL A 47 7.14 8.97 7.48
CA VAL A 47 8.32 8.87 6.62
C VAL A 47 9.39 9.89 7.03
N LEU A 48 9.00 11.15 7.28
CA LEU A 48 9.89 12.21 7.71
C LEU A 48 10.60 11.86 9.02
N ARG A 49 9.84 11.38 10.00
CA ARG A 49 10.39 10.94 11.28
C ARG A 49 11.32 9.73 11.14
N SER A 50 10.87 8.69 10.44
CA SER A 50 11.59 7.40 10.39
C SER A 50 12.81 7.40 9.47
N LYS A 51 12.83 8.21 8.41
CA LYS A 51 13.91 8.24 7.43
C LYS A 51 14.87 9.42 7.61
N TYR A 52 14.38 10.51 8.17
CA TYR A 52 15.15 11.76 8.25
C TYR A 52 15.28 12.30 9.67
N GLY A 53 14.67 11.67 10.68
CA GLY A 53 14.69 12.16 12.06
C GLY A 53 13.95 13.48 12.25
N ILE A 54 13.12 13.90 11.28
CA ILE A 54 12.38 15.17 11.33
C ILE A 54 11.06 14.95 12.07
N PHE A 55 10.88 15.67 13.17
CA PHE A 55 9.65 15.65 13.95
C PHE A 55 8.73 16.78 13.47
N VAL A 56 7.57 16.40 12.94
CA VAL A 56 6.52 17.35 12.56
C VAL A 56 5.71 17.67 13.80
N GLU A 57 5.64 18.93 14.23
CA GLU A 57 4.85 19.33 15.42
C GLU A 57 3.36 19.46 15.12
N GLY A 58 2.99 20.20 14.08
CA GLY A 58 1.60 20.39 13.64
C GLY A 58 1.38 20.02 12.18
N MET A 59 0.17 19.60 11.84
CA MET A 59 -0.24 19.24 10.49
C MET A 59 -1.59 19.89 10.18
N TYR A 60 -1.71 20.50 9.00
CA TYR A 60 -2.92 21.24 8.62
C TYR A 60 -3.27 21.02 7.15
N LEU A 61 -4.55 20.88 6.85
CA LEU A 61 -5.12 20.91 5.52
C LEU A 61 -5.67 22.31 5.26
N VAL A 62 -5.24 22.94 4.17
CA VAL A 62 -5.77 24.23 3.76
C VAL A 62 -6.65 24.01 2.53
N ARG A 63 -7.96 24.17 2.70
CA ARG A 63 -8.94 23.96 1.63
C ARG A 63 -9.27 25.27 0.97
N PHE A 64 -9.19 25.29 -0.37
CA PHE A 64 -9.62 26.39 -1.20
C PHE A 64 -10.51 25.87 -2.33
N HIS A 65 -11.70 26.45 -2.53
CA HIS A 65 -12.54 26.11 -3.66
C HIS A 65 -13.46 27.29 -4.01
N PRO A 66 -13.79 27.54 -5.29
CA PRO A 66 -14.70 28.62 -5.67
C PRO A 66 -16.11 28.53 -5.05
N THR A 67 -16.49 27.37 -4.50
CA THR A 67 -17.80 27.16 -3.88
C THR A 67 -17.82 27.47 -2.38
N ILE A 68 -16.67 27.80 -1.78
CA ILE A 68 -16.59 28.24 -0.39
C ILE A 68 -16.19 29.72 -0.36
N LYS A 69 -16.81 30.48 0.54
CA LYS A 69 -16.64 31.93 0.62
C LYS A 69 -15.21 32.31 0.97
N ASP A 70 -14.65 31.61 1.95
CA ASP A 70 -13.30 31.81 2.46
C ASP A 70 -12.56 30.46 2.50
N TYR A 71 -11.24 30.51 2.71
CA TYR A 71 -10.46 29.30 2.88
C TYR A 71 -10.77 28.66 4.24
N GLU A 72 -10.63 27.34 4.31
CA GLU A 72 -10.76 26.60 5.56
C GLU A 72 -9.40 26.04 5.94
N LEU A 73 -9.02 26.24 7.20
CA LEU A 73 -7.84 25.62 7.79
C LEU A 73 -8.30 24.52 8.74
N VAL A 74 -7.96 23.27 8.42
CA VAL A 74 -8.36 22.10 9.19
C VAL A 74 -7.12 21.48 9.81
N GLU A 75 -7.10 21.38 11.14
CA GLU A 75 -6.04 20.67 11.85
C GLU A 75 -6.14 19.16 11.59
N VAL A 76 -5.00 18.53 11.33
CA VAL A 76 -4.91 17.10 11.03
C VAL A 76 -4.57 16.36 12.32
N PRO A 77 -5.44 15.45 12.79
CA PRO A 77 -5.15 14.66 13.98
C PRO A 77 -4.02 13.66 13.73
N ARG A 78 -3.36 13.24 14.83
CA ARG A 78 -2.34 12.20 14.79
C ARG A 78 -2.97 10.82 14.72
N TRP A 79 -2.71 10.11 13.63
CA TRP A 79 -3.21 8.77 13.32
C TRP A 79 -2.07 7.76 13.22
N ASP A 80 -1.18 7.76 14.21
CA ASP A 80 -0.02 6.87 14.25
C ASP A 80 -0.43 5.39 14.24
N LYS A 81 -1.55 5.03 14.88
CA LYS A 81 -2.06 3.65 14.94
C LYS A 81 -2.55 3.16 13.58
N GLU A 82 -3.24 4.03 12.84
CA GLU A 82 -3.78 3.77 11.52
C GLU A 82 -2.64 3.61 10.51
N VAL A 83 -1.64 4.50 10.58
CA VAL A 83 -0.41 4.38 9.79
C VAL A 83 0.32 3.08 10.08
N GLN A 84 0.52 2.73 11.36
CA GLN A 84 1.14 1.45 11.74
C GLN A 84 0.33 0.26 11.20
N SER A 85 -0.99 0.32 11.27
CA SER A 85 -1.87 -0.73 10.75
C SER A 85 -1.71 -0.90 9.23
N ILE A 86 -1.65 0.19 8.47
CA ILE A 86 -1.37 0.17 7.02
C ILE A 86 -0.01 -0.49 6.74
N LEU A 87 1.04 -0.06 7.45
CA LEU A 87 2.40 -0.58 7.24
C LEU A 87 2.51 -2.07 7.57
N LEU A 88 1.88 -2.52 8.67
CA LEU A 88 1.81 -3.92 9.05
C LEU A 88 1.06 -4.76 8.00
N CYS A 89 -0.08 -4.28 7.52
CA CYS A 89 -0.83 -4.92 6.44
C CYS A 89 0.03 -5.05 5.18
N ARG A 90 0.73 -3.97 4.79
CA ARG A 90 1.61 -3.97 3.63
C ARG A 90 2.78 -4.95 3.78
N ALA A 91 3.42 -4.99 4.94
CA ALA A 91 4.50 -5.93 5.24
C ALA A 91 4.03 -7.39 5.13
N ARG A 92 2.87 -7.71 5.70
CA ARG A 92 2.24 -9.05 5.56
C ARG A 92 1.98 -9.42 4.11
N ASN A 93 1.42 -8.50 3.33
CA ASN A 93 1.15 -8.72 1.90
C ASN A 93 2.44 -8.97 1.11
N LEU A 94 3.51 -8.21 1.40
CA LEU A 94 4.82 -8.42 0.77
C LEU A 94 5.45 -9.76 1.14
N LEU A 95 5.33 -10.19 2.40
CA LEU A 95 5.80 -11.52 2.84
C LEU A 95 5.02 -12.66 2.17
N ALA A 96 3.70 -12.52 2.03
CA ALA A 96 2.87 -13.49 1.33
C ALA A 96 3.28 -13.62 -0.16
N ILE A 97 3.49 -12.49 -0.84
CA ILE A 97 3.96 -12.46 -2.24
C ILE A 97 5.35 -13.11 -2.37
N ARG A 98 6.27 -12.81 -1.45
CA ARG A 98 7.63 -13.40 -1.45
C ARG A 98 7.59 -14.91 -1.25
N ARG A 99 6.74 -15.41 -0.34
CA ARG A 99 6.52 -16.85 -0.15
C ARG A 99 6.00 -17.52 -1.41
N PHE A 100 5.03 -16.91 -2.08
CA PHE A 100 4.47 -17.43 -3.33
C PHE A 100 5.51 -17.48 -4.46
N ARG A 101 6.34 -16.43 -4.59
CA ARG A 101 7.46 -16.40 -5.55
C ARG A 101 8.54 -17.44 -5.24
N GLY A 102 8.87 -17.64 -3.97
CA GLY A 102 9.82 -18.68 -3.55
C GLY A 102 9.35 -20.10 -3.90
N VAL A 103 8.06 -20.39 -3.67
CA VAL A 103 7.45 -21.68 -4.06
C VAL A 103 7.37 -21.83 -5.57
N ALA A 104 6.99 -20.79 -6.31
CA ALA A 104 6.92 -20.82 -7.77
C ALA A 104 8.30 -21.03 -8.42
N LEU A 105 9.36 -20.42 -7.87
CA LEU A 105 10.74 -20.66 -8.31
C LEU A 105 11.19 -22.08 -8.00
N SER A 106 10.86 -22.63 -6.83
CA SER A 106 11.13 -24.04 -6.50
C SER A 106 10.40 -24.99 -7.44
N PHE A 107 9.13 -24.74 -7.76
CA PHE A 107 8.37 -25.54 -8.73
C PHE A 107 8.94 -25.44 -10.14
N ALA A 108 9.30 -24.24 -10.61
CA ALA A 108 9.94 -24.06 -11.91
C ALA A 108 11.28 -24.79 -11.99
N ARG A 109 12.06 -24.79 -10.90
CA ARG A 109 13.35 -25.48 -10.79
C ARG A 109 13.18 -27.01 -10.75
N ILE A 110 12.19 -27.52 -10.03
CA ILE A 110 11.81 -28.95 -10.06
C ILE A 110 11.37 -29.34 -11.47
N HIS A 111 10.53 -28.53 -12.12
CA HIS A 111 10.03 -28.83 -13.46
C HIS A 111 11.13 -28.76 -14.53
N ALA A 112 12.13 -27.88 -14.37
CA ALA A 112 13.32 -27.83 -15.20
C ALA A 112 14.23 -29.05 -15.00
N LEU A 113 14.45 -29.48 -13.74
CA LEU A 113 15.19 -30.70 -13.42
C LEU A 113 14.49 -31.95 -13.99
N TYR A 114 13.17 -32.05 -13.87
CA TYR A 114 12.39 -33.16 -14.45
C TYR A 114 12.38 -33.19 -15.99
N ARG A 115 12.52 -32.03 -16.66
CA ARG A 115 12.71 -31.98 -18.13
C ARG A 115 14.12 -32.42 -18.52
N GLY A 116 15.16 -32.05 -17.76
CA GLY A 116 16.54 -32.48 -18.00
C GLY A 116 16.74 -34.00 -17.84
N VAL A 117 16.12 -34.61 -16.83
CA VAL A 117 16.18 -36.08 -16.62
C VAL A 117 15.50 -36.86 -17.75
N ARG A 118 14.44 -36.32 -18.37
CA ARG A 118 13.73 -36.95 -19.50
C ARG A 118 14.55 -36.95 -20.78
N VAL A 119 15.32 -35.88 -21.04
CA VAL A 119 16.23 -35.79 -22.21
C VAL A 119 17.42 -36.74 -22.04
N ALA A 120 18.00 -36.81 -20.84
CA ALA A 120 19.13 -37.71 -20.56
C ALA A 120 18.76 -39.21 -20.68
N LYS A 121 17.54 -39.60 -20.30
CA LYS A 121 17.05 -40.97 -20.51
C LYS A 121 16.78 -41.31 -21.98
N ARG A 122 16.46 -40.31 -22.82
CA ARG A 122 16.21 -40.52 -24.26
C ARG A 122 17.49 -40.73 -25.06
N LEU A 123 18.59 -40.08 -24.67
CA LEU A 123 19.89 -40.21 -25.36
C LEU A 123 20.62 -41.52 -25.04
N LYS A 124 20.36 -42.14 -23.88
CA LYS A 124 20.92 -43.47 -23.54
C LYS A 124 20.18 -44.66 -24.17
N ALA A 125 19.02 -44.42 -24.80
CA ALA A 125 18.16 -45.47 -25.35
C ALA A 125 18.33 -45.71 -26.86
N ASN A 126 19.28 -45.04 -27.53
CA ASN A 126 19.56 -45.31 -28.94
C ASN A 126 21.06 -45.28 -29.27
N PRO A 127 21.83 -46.31 -28.89
CA PRO A 127 23.12 -46.57 -29.49
C PRO A 127 22.93 -47.37 -30.79
N MET A 128 23.27 -46.74 -31.91
CA MET A 128 23.55 -47.33 -33.23
C MET A 128 22.39 -47.91 -34.06
N ARG A 129 22.03 -47.15 -35.11
CA ARG A 129 21.77 -47.69 -36.45
C ARG A 129 22.69 -46.96 -37.44
N GLU A 130 23.83 -47.57 -37.73
CA GLU A 130 24.61 -47.35 -38.95
C GLU A 130 24.75 -48.71 -39.64
N TRP A 131 24.44 -48.71 -40.94
CA TRP A 131 24.31 -49.81 -41.92
C TRP A 131 23.03 -50.67 -41.80
#